data_AF-A0A1Q6RVU3-F1
#
_entry.id   AF-A0A1Q6RVU3-F1
#
_cell.length_a   1.000
_cell.length_b   1.000
_cell.length_c   1.000
_cell.angle_alpha   90.00
_cell.angle_beta   90.00
_cell.angle_gamma   90.00
#
_symmetry.space_group_name_H-M   'P 1'
#
loop_
_entity.id
_entity.type
_entity.pdbx_description
1 polymer ?
#
loop_
_entity_poly.entity_id
_entity_poly.type
_entity_poly.pdbx_seq_one_letter_code
_entity_poly.pdbx_strand_id
1 'polypeptide(L)'
;MYTEENLKTEVDELRQKIASTTITDEAFNEIESELLELEHKRGVVRNQVLALVAEAQGMCKLDAKVKGTVNSLYSELNTKKLEDAGVDLTDECEFYKYHQVLSRQLSFGDFLKVELGTTMALMMR
;
A
#
# COMPACT_ATOMS: atom_id res chain seq x y z
N MET A 1 -11.30 5.13 -14.16
CA MET A 1 -9.99 5.49 -13.60
C MET A 1 -9.37 6.47 -14.58
N TYR A 2 -8.87 7.62 -14.11
CA TYR A 2 -8.17 8.53 -15.02
C TYR A 2 -6.83 7.90 -15.40
N THR A 3 -6.51 7.91 -16.69
CA THR A 3 -5.20 7.47 -17.17
C THR A 3 -4.33 8.67 -17.51
N GLU A 4 -3.03 8.45 -17.57
CA GLU A 4 -2.08 9.44 -18.07
C GLU A 4 -2.41 9.88 -19.50
N GLU A 5 -2.95 8.97 -20.31
CA GLU A 5 -3.34 9.21 -21.70
C GLU A 5 -4.55 10.15 -21.80
N ASN A 6 -5.53 10.03 -20.89
CA ASN A 6 -6.64 10.99 -20.79
C ASN A 6 -6.13 12.41 -20.48
N LEU A 7 -5.15 12.54 -19.58
CA LEU A 7 -4.60 13.83 -19.17
C LEU A 7 -3.78 14.48 -20.29
N LYS A 8 -3.01 13.68 -21.04
CA LYS A 8 -2.14 14.17 -22.12
C LYS A 8 -2.93 14.90 -23.20
N THR A 9 -4.02 14.30 -23.67
CA THR A 9 -4.86 14.90 -24.72
C THR A 9 -5.45 16.24 -24.27
N GLU A 10 -6.04 16.31 -23.08
CA GLU A 10 -6.66 17.53 -22.55
C GLU A 10 -5.63 18.65 -22.33
N VAL A 11 -4.43 18.30 -21.87
CA VAL A 11 -3.32 19.28 -21.70
C VAL A 11 -2.82 19.79 -23.04
N ASP A 12 -2.69 18.92 -24.05
CA ASP A 12 -2.25 19.33 -25.38
C ASP A 12 -3.29 20.20 -26.09
N GLU A 13 -4.59 19.92 -25.92
CA GLU A 13 -5.70 20.77 -26.39
C GLU A 13 -5.66 22.16 -25.75
N LEU A 14 -5.51 22.23 -24.42
CA LEU A 14 -5.37 23.50 -23.69
C LEU A 14 -4.14 24.31 -24.15
N ARG A 15 -3.00 23.65 -24.34
CA ARG A 15 -1.79 24.29 -24.87
C ARG A 15 -2.01 24.88 -26.25
N GLN A 16 -2.67 24.15 -27.14
CA GLN A 16 -3.00 24.64 -28.48
C GLN A 16 -3.98 25.82 -28.42
N LYS A 17 -4.97 25.76 -27.53
CA LYS A 17 -5.94 26.84 -27.32
C LYS A 17 -5.25 28.13 -26.83
N ILE A 18 -4.35 28.03 -25.86
CA ILE A 18 -3.53 29.15 -25.38
C ILE A 18 -2.67 29.74 -26.51
N ALA A 19 -2.02 28.90 -27.31
CA ALA A 19 -1.11 29.35 -28.37
C ALA A 19 -1.84 30.00 -29.57
N SER A 20 -3.08 29.57 -29.85
CA SER A 20 -3.84 30.01 -31.02
C SER A 20 -4.85 31.14 -30.74
N THR A 21 -5.07 31.48 -29.46
CA THR A 21 -6.07 32.49 -29.05
C THR A 21 -5.40 33.80 -28.64
N THR A 22 -5.95 34.94 -29.07
CA THR A 22 -5.57 36.24 -28.50
C THR A 22 -6.24 36.38 -27.13
N ILE A 23 -5.46 36.55 -26.07
CA ILE A 23 -5.96 36.53 -24.69
C ILE A 23 -6.66 37.86 -24.34
N THR A 24 -7.98 37.88 -24.51
CA THR A 24 -8.89 38.84 -23.89
C THR A 24 -9.34 38.34 -22.51
N ASP A 25 -10.01 39.17 -21.72
CA ASP A 25 -10.55 38.77 -20.40
C ASP A 25 -11.55 37.59 -20.53
N GLU A 26 -12.36 37.58 -21.57
CA GLU A 26 -13.31 36.49 -21.85
C GLU A 26 -12.59 35.18 -22.18
N ALA A 27 -11.58 35.23 -23.05
CA ALA A 27 -10.78 34.06 -23.41
C ALA A 27 -9.96 33.54 -22.22
N PHE A 28 -9.47 34.44 -21.35
CA PHE A 28 -8.79 34.07 -20.12
C PHE A 28 -9.72 33.29 -19.19
N ASN A 29 -10.93 33.80 -18.92
CA ASN A 29 -11.89 33.16 -18.02
C ASN A 29 -12.33 31.77 -18.53
N GLU A 30 -12.46 31.59 -19.85
CA GLU A 30 -12.78 30.30 -20.46
C GLU A 30 -11.64 29.29 -20.23
N ILE A 31 -10.40 29.67 -20.53
CA ILE A 31 -9.22 28.82 -20.33
C ILE A 31 -8.99 28.53 -18.83
N GLU A 32 -9.23 29.50 -17.95
CA GLU A 32 -9.15 29.32 -16.50
C GLU A 32 -10.19 28.31 -16.01
N SER A 33 -11.42 28.34 -16.52
CA SER A 33 -12.45 27.36 -16.18
C SER A 33 -12.03 25.93 -16.54
N GLU A 34 -11.46 25.73 -17.73
CA GLU A 34 -10.94 24.41 -18.16
C GLU A 34 -9.75 23.94 -17.31
N LEU A 35 -8.86 24.86 -16.91
CA LEU A 35 -7.78 24.55 -15.97
C LEU A 35 -8.31 24.14 -14.59
N LEU A 36 -9.37 24.78 -14.11
CA LEU A 36 -10.02 24.39 -12.84
C LEU A 36 -10.65 22.99 -12.93
N GLU A 37 -11.17 22.59 -14.09
CA GLU A 37 -11.64 21.22 -14.30
C GLU A 37 -10.49 20.20 -14.23
N LEU A 38 -9.31 20.51 -14.76
CA LEU A 38 -8.11 19.67 -14.59
C LEU A 38 -7.70 19.52 -13.11
N GLU A 39 -7.76 20.60 -12.34
CA GLU A 39 -7.47 20.54 -10.90
C GLU A 39 -8.53 19.72 -10.14
N HIS A 40 -9.79 19.75 -10.57
CA HIS A 40 -10.82 18.85 -10.05
C HIS A 40 -10.47 17.37 -10.29
N LYS A 41 -9.95 17.04 -11.49
CA LYS A 41 -9.51 15.68 -11.83
C LYS A 41 -8.36 15.21 -10.94
N ARG A 42 -7.44 16.10 -10.55
CA ARG A 42 -6.40 15.80 -9.54
C ARG A 42 -7.01 15.34 -8.22
N GLY A 43 -8.09 15.97 -7.77
CA GLY A 43 -8.84 15.55 -6.58
C GLY A 43 -9.39 14.12 -6.71
N VAL A 44 -9.95 13.77 -7.86
CA VAL A 44 -10.44 12.42 -8.16
C VAL A 44 -9.31 11.39 -8.14
N VAL A 45 -8.19 11.67 -8.79
CA VAL A 45 -7.00 10.79 -8.81
C VAL A 45 -6.46 10.59 -7.39
N ARG A 46 -6.36 11.66 -6.59
CA ARG A 46 -5.93 11.57 -5.19
C ARG A 46 -6.82 10.64 -4.37
N ASN A 47 -8.15 10.73 -4.55
CA ASN A 47 -9.09 9.85 -3.86
C ASN A 47 -8.91 8.38 -4.29
N GLN A 48 -8.64 8.12 -5.57
CA GLN A 48 -8.34 6.77 -6.07
C GLN A 48 -7.06 6.21 -5.43
N VAL A 49 -5.99 7.01 -5.34
CA VAL A 49 -4.76 6.62 -4.66
C VAL A 49 -5.01 6.30 -3.18
N LEU A 50 -5.77 7.13 -2.48
CA LEU A 50 -6.12 6.90 -1.07
C LEU A 50 -6.89 5.59 -0.88
N ALA A 51 -7.82 5.27 -1.78
CA ALA A 51 -8.57 4.02 -1.75
C ALA A 51 -7.65 2.79 -1.95
N LEU A 52 -6.76 2.84 -2.94
CA LEU A 52 -5.78 1.77 -3.19
C LEU A 52 -4.83 1.58 -2.01
N VAL A 53 -4.39 2.67 -1.38
CA VAL A 53 -3.54 2.59 -0.20
C VAL A 53 -4.28 1.96 0.98
N ALA A 54 -5.55 2.30 1.19
CA ALA A 54 -6.37 1.68 2.23
C ALA A 54 -6.53 0.17 2.00
N GLU A 55 -6.78 -0.24 0.75
CA GLU A 55 -6.85 -1.66 0.35
C GLU A 55 -5.52 -2.37 0.61
N ALA A 56 -4.41 -1.80 0.14
CA ALA A 56 -3.08 -2.38 0.33
C ALA A 56 -2.69 -2.47 1.82
N GLN A 57 -3.06 -1.48 2.64
CA GLN A 57 -2.90 -1.54 4.10
C GLN A 57 -3.71 -2.67 4.73
N GLY A 58 -4.94 -2.90 4.25
CA GLY A 58 -5.76 -4.03 4.65
C GLY A 58 -5.07 -5.36 4.34
N MET A 59 -4.51 -5.50 3.14
CA MET A 59 -3.78 -6.69 2.72
C MET A 59 -2.51 -6.93 3.55
N CYS A 60 -1.76 -5.88 3.90
CA CYS A 60 -0.59 -6.01 4.78
C CYS A 60 -0.96 -6.52 6.18
N LYS A 61 -2.09 -6.06 6.74
CA LYS A 61 -2.61 -6.57 8.03
C LYS A 61 -3.03 -8.03 7.93
N LEU A 62 -3.66 -8.41 6.81
CA LEU A 62 -4.07 -9.79 6.56
C LEU A 62 -2.85 -10.71 6.44
N ASP A 63 -1.83 -10.31 5.68
CA ASP A 63 -0.55 -11.03 5.56
C ASP A 63 0.09 -11.28 6.93
N ALA A 64 0.22 -10.24 7.76
CA ALA A 64 0.74 -10.35 9.12
C ALA A 64 -0.09 -11.33 9.99
N LYS A 65 -1.42 -11.30 9.87
CA LYS A 65 -2.30 -12.21 10.60
C LYS A 65 -2.17 -13.66 10.13
N VAL A 66 -2.07 -13.88 8.81
CA VAL A 66 -1.84 -15.21 8.23
C VAL A 66 -0.52 -15.77 8.72
N LYS A 67 0.57 -14.99 8.66
CA LYS A 67 1.89 -15.36 9.19
C LYS A 67 1.81 -15.75 10.68
N GLY A 68 1.17 -14.93 11.51
CA GLY A 68 1.00 -15.22 12.93
C GLY A 68 0.21 -16.51 13.19
N THR A 69 -0.84 -16.76 12.41
CA THR A 69 -1.66 -17.97 12.50
C THR A 69 -0.86 -19.22 12.11
N VAL A 70 -0.13 -19.15 10.99
CA VAL A 70 0.72 -20.24 10.52
C VAL A 70 1.81 -20.58 11.55
N ASN A 71 2.45 -19.56 12.13
CA ASN A 71 3.44 -19.74 13.19
C ASN A 71 2.83 -20.47 14.41
N SER A 72 1.64 -20.06 14.88
CA SER A 72 0.95 -20.73 16.00
C SER A 72 0.68 -22.21 15.69
N LEU A 73 0.13 -22.49 14.51
CA LEU A 73 -0.20 -23.86 14.09
C LEU A 73 1.06 -24.73 13.95
N TYR A 74 2.17 -24.19 13.45
CA TYR A 74 3.44 -24.92 13.43
C TYR A 74 3.96 -25.21 14.84
N SER A 75 3.86 -24.25 15.76
CA SER A 75 4.23 -24.48 17.17
C SER A 75 3.38 -25.57 17.81
N GLU A 76 2.06 -25.54 17.62
CA GLU A 76 1.14 -26.57 18.10
C GLU A 76 1.46 -27.94 17.50
N LEU A 77 1.68 -28.01 16.19
CA LEU A 77 2.02 -29.24 15.47
C LEU A 77 3.34 -29.85 15.97
N ASN A 78 4.38 -29.02 16.13
CA ASN A 78 5.69 -29.48 16.60
C ASN A 78 5.63 -29.96 18.06
N THR A 79 4.88 -29.24 18.91
CA THR A 79 4.64 -29.62 20.31
C THR A 79 3.96 -30.98 20.37
N LYS A 80 2.83 -31.13 19.66
CA LYS A 80 2.05 -32.36 19.65
C LYS A 80 2.86 -33.55 19.14
N LYS A 81 3.67 -33.35 18.09
CA LYS A 81 4.56 -34.39 17.54
C LYS A 81 5.58 -34.90 18.57
N LEU A 82 6.11 -34.02 19.41
CA LEU A 82 7.08 -34.39 20.45
C LEU A 82 6.40 -35.08 21.63
N GLU A 83 5.24 -34.57 22.06
CA GLU A 83 4.42 -35.22 23.09
C GLU A 83 4.02 -36.65 22.68
N ASP A 84 3.59 -36.84 21.43
CA ASP A 84 3.23 -38.16 20.89
C ASP A 84 4.44 -39.10 20.77
N ALA A 85 5.66 -38.55 20.73
CA ALA A 85 6.92 -39.31 20.79
C ALA A 85 7.38 -39.58 22.24
N GLY A 86 6.60 -39.18 23.24
CA GLY A 86 6.90 -39.38 24.67
C GLY A 86 7.85 -38.34 25.27
N VAL A 87 8.06 -37.21 24.60
CA VAL A 87 8.86 -36.11 25.15
C VAL A 87 8.02 -35.29 26.13
N ASP A 88 8.49 -35.14 27.36
CA ASP A 88 7.89 -34.25 28.34
C ASP A 88 8.42 -32.82 28.15
N LEU A 89 7.65 -31.97 27.48
CA LEU A 89 8.02 -30.57 27.25
C LEU A 89 7.82 -29.69 28.50
N THR A 90 7.29 -30.23 29.60
CA THR A 90 7.29 -29.54 30.91
C THR A 90 8.63 -29.69 31.63
N ASP A 91 9.45 -30.68 31.24
CA ASP A 91 10.84 -30.77 31.64
C ASP A 91 11.67 -29.73 30.88
N GLU A 92 12.34 -28.86 31.63
CA GLU A 92 13.11 -27.75 31.09
C GLU A 92 14.29 -28.22 30.20
N CYS A 93 14.93 -29.34 30.55
CA CYS A 93 16.05 -29.89 29.78
C CYS A 93 15.56 -30.41 28.42
N GLU A 94 14.46 -31.16 28.40
CA GLU A 94 13.84 -31.64 27.17
C GLU A 94 13.28 -30.48 26.32
N PHE A 95 12.67 -29.46 26.93
CA PHE A 95 12.25 -28.25 26.23
C PHE A 95 13.42 -27.58 25.50
N TYR A 96 14.53 -27.31 26.19
CA TYR A 96 15.69 -26.65 25.57
C TYR A 96 16.36 -27.52 24.50
N LYS A 97 16.42 -28.83 24.72
CA LYS A 97 16.94 -29.82 23.75
C LYS A 97 16.15 -29.79 22.43
N TYR A 98 14.83 -29.60 22.49
CA TYR A 98 13.97 -29.57 21.31
C TYR A 98 13.56 -28.16 20.86
N HIS A 99 14.07 -27.09 21.49
CA HIS A 99 13.70 -25.71 21.18
C HIS A 99 13.89 -25.34 19.69
N GLN A 100 14.94 -25.85 19.04
CA GLN A 100 15.15 -25.65 17.60
C GLN A 100 14.06 -26.32 16.74
N VAL A 101 13.56 -27.48 17.17
CA VAL A 101 12.47 -28.19 16.48
C VAL A 101 11.16 -27.43 16.68
N LEU A 102 10.89 -26.97 17.90
CA LEU A 102 9.71 -26.16 18.22
C LEU A 102 9.67 -24.84 17.45
N SER A 103 10.84 -24.22 17.25
CA SER A 103 10.98 -22.95 16.52
C SER A 103 11.15 -23.12 15.01
N ARG A 104 11.22 -24.37 14.51
CA ARG A 104 11.43 -24.63 13.08
C ARG A 104 10.22 -24.17 12.28
N GLN A 105 10.46 -23.47 11.17
CA GLN A 105 9.45 -22.83 10.30
C GLN A 105 8.75 -21.59 10.87
N LEU A 106 9.10 -21.16 12.09
CA LEU A 106 8.62 -19.87 12.58
C LEU A 106 9.30 -18.75 11.79
N SER A 107 8.48 -17.94 11.12
CA SER A 107 8.97 -16.78 10.38
C SER A 107 8.99 -15.55 11.28
N PHE A 108 10.18 -14.98 11.50
CA PHE A 108 10.38 -13.75 12.27
C PHE A 108 10.75 -12.59 11.32
N GLY A 109 10.52 -11.34 11.71
CA GLY A 109 11.23 -10.19 11.12
C GLY A 109 10.52 -9.35 10.05
N ASP A 110 9.82 -9.93 9.08
CA ASP A 110 9.33 -9.12 7.94
C ASP A 110 7.82 -8.85 7.96
N PHE A 111 7.44 -7.58 7.85
CA PHE A 111 6.05 -7.14 7.63
C PHE A 111 6.01 -6.18 6.44
N LEU A 112 5.03 -6.38 5.56
CA LEU A 112 4.75 -5.44 4.49
C LEU A 112 4.19 -4.14 5.09
N LYS A 113 4.65 -3.00 4.57
CA LYS A 113 4.19 -1.66 4.95
C LYS A 113 3.87 -0.86 3.71
N VAL A 114 2.73 -0.16 3.73
CA VAL A 114 2.33 0.77 2.67
C VAL A 114 2.41 2.18 3.22
N GLU A 115 3.25 3.00 2.60
CA GLU A 115 3.39 4.42 2.91
C GLU A 115 3.02 5.25 1.68
N LEU A 116 2.16 6.24 1.88
CA LEU A 116 2.10 7.38 0.98
C LEU A 116 3.31 8.23 1.31
N GLY A 117 4.39 8.09 0.52
CA GLY A 117 5.53 8.99 0.64
C GLY A 117 5.01 10.42 0.58
N THR A 118 5.25 11.21 1.61
CA THR A 118 4.99 12.65 1.58
C THR A 118 5.88 13.23 0.49
N THR A 119 5.35 13.35 -0.73
CA THR A 119 5.93 14.24 -1.72
C THR A 119 5.83 15.61 -1.06
N MET A 120 6.97 16.17 -0.61
CA MET A 120 7.01 17.56 -0.22
C MET A 120 6.50 18.33 -1.43
N ALA A 121 5.26 18.82 -1.34
CA ALA A 121 4.79 19.83 -2.24
C ALA A 121 5.86 20.91 -2.18
N LEU A 122 6.55 21.13 -3.30
CA LEU A 122 7.25 22.37 -3.56
C LEU A 122 6.23 23.47 -3.28
N MET A 123 6.25 24.01 -2.06
CA MET A 123 5.74 25.33 -1.77
C MET A 123 6.65 26.27 -2.56
N MET A 124 6.37 26.44 -3.85
CA MET A 124 6.86 27.62 -4.55
C MET A 124 6.09 28.79 -3.94
N ARG A 125 6.85 29.62 -3.21
CA ARG A 125 6.48 30.98 -2.85
C ARG A 125 6.56 31.87 -4.08
#